data_AF-A0A6B3CFT5-F1
#
_entry.id   AF-A0A6B3CFT5-F1
#
_cell.length_a   1.000
_cell.length_b   1.000
_cell.length_c   1.000
_cell.angle_alpha   90.00
_cell.angle_beta   90.00
_cell.angle_gamma   90.00
#
_symmetry.space_group_name_H-M   'P 1'
#
loop_
_entity.id
_entity.type
_entity.pdbx_description
1 polymer ?
#
loop_
_entity_poly.entity_id
_entity_poly.type
_entity_poly.pdbx_seq_one_letter_code
_entity_poly.pdbx_strand_id
1 'polypeptide(L)' 'YLIPGTEEWIMYDVKATGFHFLLDKRVPATMEPLAPALKSLAGEHGWDAADLDFYIVHAGGPRILDDLSTFLQVDPHAFR' A
#
# COMPACT_ATOMS: atom_id res chain seq x y z
N TYR A 1 -4.61 3.06 10.34
CA TYR A 1 -5.79 2.77 9.52
C TYR A 1 -5.75 1.29 9.12
N LEU A 2 -6.88 0.58 9.19
CA LEU A 2 -7.01 -0.79 8.70
C LEU A 2 -7.95 -0.78 7.49
N ILE A 3 -7.64 -1.56 6.46
CA ILE A 3 -8.55 -1.73 5.32
C ILE A 3 -9.53 -2.86 5.70
N PRO A 4 -10.84 -2.60 5.81
CA PRO A 4 -11.79 -3.60 6.28
C PRO A 4 -11.80 -4.87 5.41
N GLY A 5 -11.89 -6.04 6.04
CA GLY A 5 -12.02 -7.32 5.32
C GLY A 5 -10.72 -7.83 4.68
N THR A 6 -9.57 -7.27 5.08
CA THR A 6 -8.24 -7.66 4.57
C THR A 6 -7.37 -8.36 5.62
N GLU A 7 -7.92 -8.64 6.80
CA GLU A 7 -7.21 -9.21 7.95
C GLU A 7 -6.53 -10.55 7.61
N GLU A 8 -7.11 -11.32 6.68
CA GLU A 8 -6.60 -12.63 6.27
C GLU A 8 -5.72 -12.59 5.01
N TRP A 9 -5.42 -11.42 4.45
CA TRP A 9 -4.78 -11.31 3.14
C TRP A 9 -3.24 -11.41 3.19
N ILE A 10 -2.64 -11.03 4.32
CA ILE A 10 -1.20 -11.19 4.58
C ILE A 10 -1.10 -11.90 5.93
N MET A 11 -0.96 -13.22 5.87
CA MET A 11 -0.98 -14.07 7.05
C MET A 11 0.26 -14.95 7.10
N TYR A 12 0.51 -15.51 8.27
CA TYR A 12 1.50 -16.55 8.42
C TYR A 12 1.02 -17.60 9.41
N ASP A 13 1.61 -18.78 9.31
CA ASP A 13 1.48 -19.86 10.29
C ASP A 13 2.86 -20.48 10.55
N VAL A 14 3.10 -20.90 11.79
CA VAL A 14 4.36 -21.54 12.19
C VAL A 14 4.08 -23.01 12.44
N LYS A 15 4.59 -23.85 11.53
CA LYS A 15 4.38 -25.30 11.54
C LYS A 15 5.68 -26.04 11.83
N ALA A 16 5.60 -27.35 12.04
CA ALA A 16 6.78 -28.21 12.16
C ALA A 16 7.71 -28.10 10.93
N THR A 17 7.17 -27.71 9.78
CA THR A 17 7.89 -27.47 8.51
C THR A 17 8.44 -26.05 8.36
N GLY A 18 8.28 -25.17 9.35
CA GLY A 18 8.83 -23.82 9.38
C GLY A 18 7.78 -22.70 9.30
N PHE A 19 8.17 -21.56 8.73
CA PHE A 19 7.32 -20.39 8.53
C PHE A 19 6.56 -20.49 7.21
N HIS A 20 5.23 -20.53 7.28
CA HIS A 20 4.37 -20.60 6.11
C HIS A 20 3.68 -19.26 5.91
N PHE A 21 4.19 -18.49 4.94
CA PHE A 21 3.60 -17.22 4.55
C PHE A 21 2.44 -17.41 3.57
N LEU A 22 1.35 -16.69 3.80
CA LEU A 22 0.22 -16.59 2.89
C LEU A 22 0.10 -15.16 2.40
N LEU A 23 0.06 -15.02 1.07
CA LEU A 23 -0.19 -13.76 0.39
C LEU A 23 -1.39 -13.92 -0.54
N ASP A 24 -2.50 -13.26 -0.22
CA ASP A 24 -3.68 -13.27 -1.08
C ASP A 24 -3.43 -12.43 -2.33
N LYS A 25 -3.83 -12.94 -3.50
CA LYS A 25 -3.66 -12.26 -4.79
C LYS A 25 -4.39 -10.91 -4.88
N ARG A 26 -5.34 -10.65 -3.97
CA ARG A 26 -6.12 -9.41 -3.89
C ARG A 26 -5.36 -8.26 -3.21
N VAL A 27 -4.23 -8.51 -2.53
CA VAL A 27 -3.46 -7.46 -1.83
C VAL A 27 -3.23 -6.20 -2.67
N PRO A 28 -2.91 -6.24 -3.98
CA PRO A 28 -2.74 -5.01 -4.77
C PRO A 28 -4.00 -4.14 -4.86
N ALA A 29 -5.20 -4.72 -4.78
CA ALA A 29 -6.46 -3.96 -4.76
C ALA A 29 -6.62 -3.09 -3.51
N THR A 30 -5.74 -3.21 -2.51
CA THR A 30 -5.71 -2.32 -1.34
C THR A 30 -5.18 -0.92 -1.63
N MET A 31 -4.53 -0.69 -2.78
CA MET A 31 -3.99 0.64 -3.11
C MET A 31 -5.08 1.67 -3.42
N GLU A 32 -6.19 1.23 -4.03
CA GLU A 32 -7.35 2.09 -4.28
C GLU A 32 -7.95 2.67 -2.99
N PRO A 33 -8.30 1.86 -1.95
CA PRO A 33 -8.80 2.40 -0.69
C PRO A 33 -7.71 3.08 0.17
N LEU A 34 -6.42 2.83 -0.10
CA LEU A 34 -5.31 3.47 0.62
C LEU A 34 -5.10 4.92 0.17
N ALA A 35 -5.24 5.20 -1.13
CA ALA A 35 -4.99 6.54 -1.68
C ALA A 35 -5.79 7.67 -0.99
N PRO A 36 -7.12 7.52 -0.75
CA PRO A 36 -7.87 8.51 0.01
C PRO A 36 -7.35 8.72 1.44
N ALA A 37 -6.91 7.66 2.12
CA ALA A 37 -6.38 7.76 3.48
C ALA A 37 -5.06 8.55 3.52
N LEU A 38 -4.20 8.38 2.51
CA LEU A 38 -2.97 9.17 2.37
C LEU A 38 -3.28 10.64 2.07
N LYS A 39 -4.27 10.92 1.20
CA LYS A 39 -4.75 12.29 0.94
C LYS A 39 -5.28 12.97 2.20
N SER A 40 -6.08 12.26 3.00
CA SER A 40 -6.58 12.77 4.28
C SER A 40 -5.44 13.08 5.25
N LEU A 41 -4.48 12.16 5.41
CA LEU A 41 -3.33 12.36 6.29
C LEU A 41 -2.46 13.54 5.87
N ALA A 42 -2.14 13.67 4.58
CA ALA A 42 -1.38 14.83 4.09
C ALA A 42 -2.15 16.13 4.31
N GLY A 43 -3.47 16.12 4.07
CA GLY A 43 -4.35 17.26 4.30
C GLY A 43 -4.38 17.74 5.75
N GLU A 44 -4.29 16.84 6.73
CA GLU A 44 -4.16 17.19 8.16
C GLU A 44 -2.91 18.03 8.46
N HIS A 45 -1.89 17.93 7.61
CA HIS A 45 -0.64 18.70 7.68
C HIS A 45 -0.58 19.86 6.68
N GLY A 46 -1.65 20.12 5.92
CA GLY A 46 -1.70 21.16 4.89
C GLY A 46 -0.87 20.81 3.64
N TRP A 47 -0.61 19.52 3.40
CA TRP A 47 0.11 19.02 2.23
C TRP A 47 -0.83 18.37 1.22
N ASP A 48 -0.38 18.31 -0.03
CA ASP A 48 -1.01 17.50 -1.07
C ASP A 48 -0.25 16.17 -1.20
N ALA A 49 -0.94 15.05 -0.97
CA ALA A 49 -0.35 13.73 -1.12
C ALA A 49 0.03 13.37 -2.57
N ALA A 50 -0.40 14.15 -3.56
CA ALA A 50 0.02 14.01 -4.95
C ALA A 50 1.30 14.81 -5.29
N ASP A 51 1.76 15.68 -4.39
CA ASP A 51 2.84 16.66 -4.63
C ASP A 51 3.86 16.70 -3.47
N LEU A 52 4.26 15.53 -2.97
CA LEU A 52 5.35 15.40 -2.01
C LEU A 52 6.70 15.27 -2.71
N ASP A 53 7.77 15.77 -2.08
CA ASP A 53 9.13 15.70 -2.61
C ASP A 53 9.65 14.25 -2.77
N PHE A 54 9.24 13.33 -1.88
CA PHE A 54 9.60 11.92 -1.95
C PHE A 54 8.61 11.03 -1.19
N TYR A 55 8.56 9.76 -1.57
CA TYR A 55 7.68 8.75 -0.99
C TYR A 55 8.49 7.55 -0.52
N ILE A 56 8.28 7.11 0.71
CA ILE A 56 8.87 5.88 1.25
C ILE A 56 7.74 4.89 1.49
N VAL A 57 7.64 3.87 0.63
CA VAL A 57 6.56 2.89 0.66
C VAL A 57 7.16 1.50 0.78
N HIS A 58 6.77 0.76 1.82
CA HIS A 58 7.06 -0.66 1.87
C HIS A 58 6.18 -1.40 0.87
N ALA A 59 6.77 -1.92 -0.19
CA ALA A 59 6.09 -2.67 -1.23
C ALA A 59 6.67 -4.08 -1.35
N GLY A 60 5.80 -5.09 -1.29
CA GLY A 60 6.19 -6.49 -1.54
C GLY A 60 6.49 -6.79 -3.01
N GLY A 61 6.23 -5.85 -3.93
CA GLY A 61 6.51 -5.96 -5.35
C GLY A 61 6.13 -4.69 -6.12
N PRO A 62 6.60 -4.55 -7.38
CA PRO A 62 6.46 -3.31 -8.16
C PRO A 62 5.01 -2.92 -8.43
N ARG A 63 4.12 -3.91 -8.61
CA ARG A 63 2.70 -3.70 -8.87
C ARG A 63 2.00 -2.83 -7.81
N ILE A 64 2.42 -2.93 -6.55
CA ILE A 64 1.87 -2.11 -5.45
C ILE A 64 2.14 -0.62 -5.70
N LEU A 65 3.34 -0.30 -6.17
CA LEU A 65 3.75 1.07 -6.47
C LEU A 65 3.08 1.59 -7.74
N ASP A 66 2.91 0.75 -8.75
CA ASP A 66 2.19 1.11 -9.99
C ASP A 66 0.71 1.44 -9.71
N ASP A 67 0.05 0.61 -8.90
CA ASP A 67 -1.34 0.84 -8.49
C ASP A 67 -1.44 2.11 -7.63
N LEU A 68 -0.52 2.30 -6.67
CA LEU A 68 -0.50 3.50 -5.82
C LEU A 68 -0.24 4.79 -6.62
N SER A 69 0.69 4.76 -7.58
CA SER A 69 0.92 5.85 -8.54
C SER A 69 -0.38 6.23 -9.25
N THR A 70 -1.12 5.24 -9.73
CA THR A 70 -2.39 5.45 -10.44
C THR A 70 -3.44 6.11 -9.53
N PHE A 71 -3.63 5.61 -8.31
CA PHE A 71 -4.69 6.11 -7.42
C PHE A 71 -4.34 7.42 -6.70
N LEU A 72 -3.05 7.67 -6.41
CA LEU A 72 -2.59 8.96 -5.89
C LEU A 72 -2.38 10.01 -6.97
N GLN A 73 -2.31 9.61 -8.25
CA GLN A 73 -2.00 10.46 -9.40
C GLN A 73 -0.60 11.06 -9.32
N VAL A 74 0.37 10.24 -8.92
CA VAL A 74 1.79 10.60 -8.76
C VAL A 74 2.59 9.94 -9.87
N ASP A 75 3.62 10.60 -10.39
CA ASP A 75 4.54 10.01 -11.36
C ASP A 75 5.17 8.71 -10.79
N PRO A 76 5.15 7.57 -11.50
CA PRO A 76 5.75 6.33 -11.03
C PRO A 76 7.23 6.44 -10.62
N HIS A 77 7.97 7.40 -11.19
CA HIS A 77 9.36 7.67 -10.81
C HIS A 77 9.51 8.23 -9.39
N ALA A 78 8.46 8.77 -8.78
CA ALA A 78 8.51 9.28 -7.41
C ALA A 78 8.70 8.18 -6.34
N PHE A 79 8.50 6.92 -6.71
CA PHE A 79 8.70 5.75 -5.83
C PHE A 79 10.06 5.05 -6.02
N ARG A 80 11.02 5.68 -6.71
CA ARG A 80 12.32 5.09 -7.06
C ARG A 80 13.50 5.80 -6.39
#